data_AF-A0A3D5ENZ2-F1
#
_entry.id   AF-A0A3D5ENZ2-F1
#
_cell.length_a   1.000
_cell.length_b   1.000
_cell.length_c   1.000
_cell.angle_alpha   90.00
_cell.angle_beta   90.00
_cell.angle_gamma   90.00
#
_symmetry.space_group_name_H-M   'P 1'
#
loop_
_entity.id
_entity.type
_entity.pdbx_description
1 polymer ?
#
loop_
_entity_poly.entity_id
_entity_poly.type
_entity_poly.pdbx_seq_one_letter_code
_entity_poly.pdbx_strand_id
1 'polypeptide(L)'
;MVSILSTRQRSTGGNNRTKIALGSPYLKWSEVCSNETNIAKYVQGFTDNRKKVQFLLEAFEWLSDETNWHRIKLYQRKILSVDVDQREERLKIERSAAKLLTDIRGIGPKQSRNFWQYRGYSVWTIPLDSRVQKIITQAPFGINLDFKRDYETIEEQLALLCSKAKTYPCMPDASLFDLEAMVRAKVGLPP
;
A
#
# COMPACT_ATOMS: atom_id res chain seq x y z
N MET A 1 8.30 0.12 6.95
CA MET A 1 9.19 0.98 6.14
C MET A 1 8.63 1.29 4.75
N VAL A 2 8.46 0.31 3.84
CA VAL A 2 8.03 0.53 2.44
C VAL A 2 6.72 1.29 2.35
N SER A 3 5.72 0.97 3.18
CA SER A 3 4.45 1.71 3.22
C SER A 3 4.66 3.20 3.56
N ILE A 4 5.41 3.54 4.61
CA ILE A 4 5.67 4.95 4.98
C ILE A 4 6.49 5.68 3.90
N LEU A 5 7.47 4.99 3.29
CA LEU A 5 8.35 5.58 2.28
C LEU A 5 7.75 5.66 0.88
N SER A 6 6.65 4.95 0.61
CA SER A 6 6.06 4.92 -0.73
C SER A 6 5.24 6.18 -1.06
N THR A 7 5.05 7.11 -0.11
CA THR A 7 4.46 8.43 -0.39
C THR A 7 5.52 9.38 -0.97
N ARG A 8 5.27 9.79 -2.23
CA ARG A 8 5.91 10.93 -2.92
C ARG A 8 7.44 10.87 -2.94
N GLN A 9 7.99 10.28 -4.01
CA GLN A 9 9.35 10.54 -4.48
C GLN A 9 9.21 10.93 -5.95
N ARG A 10 9.80 12.05 -6.39
CA ARG A 10 9.81 12.40 -7.82
C ARG A 10 10.55 11.28 -8.56
N SER A 11 9.96 10.78 -9.65
CA SER A 11 10.57 9.80 -10.57
C SER A 11 11.70 10.42 -11.41
N THR A 12 12.45 11.36 -10.84
CA THR A 12 13.55 12.04 -11.51
C THR A 12 14.83 11.61 -10.83
N GLY A 13 15.51 10.64 -11.44
CA GLY A 13 16.77 10.08 -10.96
C GLY A 13 16.61 8.60 -10.61
N GLY A 14 17.07 7.73 -11.51
CA GLY A 14 16.99 6.28 -11.36
C GLY A 14 17.58 5.77 -10.04
N ASN A 15 17.16 4.55 -9.68
CA ASN A 15 17.78 3.62 -8.75
C ASN A 15 17.36 3.59 -7.28
N ASN A 16 16.67 4.56 -6.67
CA ASN A 16 16.48 4.47 -5.21
C ASN A 16 15.43 3.43 -4.75
N ARG A 17 14.23 3.35 -5.36
CA ARG A 17 13.19 2.41 -4.88
C ARG A 17 13.58 0.95 -5.02
N THR A 18 14.04 0.57 -6.20
CA THR A 18 14.31 -0.82 -6.55
C THR A 18 15.60 -1.31 -5.89
N LYS A 19 16.66 -0.48 -5.77
CA LYS A 19 17.84 -0.85 -4.97
C LYS A 19 17.55 -0.90 -3.47
N ILE A 20 16.68 -0.05 -2.93
CA ILE A 20 16.33 -0.10 -1.51
C ILE A 20 15.44 -1.31 -1.21
N ALA A 21 14.47 -1.61 -2.09
CA ALA A 21 13.57 -2.75 -1.93
C ALA A 21 14.26 -4.10 -2.21
N LEU A 22 15.20 -4.16 -3.17
CA LEU A 22 15.90 -5.39 -3.57
C LEU A 22 17.29 -5.55 -2.94
N GLY A 23 17.94 -4.45 -2.52
CA GLY A 23 19.34 -4.44 -2.09
C GLY A 23 19.56 -4.60 -0.59
N SER A 24 18.50 -4.77 0.21
CA SER A 24 18.68 -5.15 1.61
C SER A 24 17.56 -6.10 2.03
N PRO A 25 17.88 -7.33 2.47
CA PRO A 25 16.88 -8.22 3.03
C PRO A 25 16.38 -7.54 4.30
N TYR A 26 15.21 -6.91 4.24
CA TYR A 26 14.49 -6.40 5.40
C TYR A 26 15.42 -5.71 6.40
N LEU A 27 16.08 -4.61 5.95
CA LEU A 27 16.89 -3.68 6.76
C LEU A 27 16.61 -3.87 8.23
N LYS A 28 17.63 -4.28 8.99
CA LYS A 28 17.60 -4.41 10.45
C LYS A 28 16.91 -3.18 11.03
N TRP A 29 15.60 -3.31 11.25
CA TRP A 29 14.70 -2.18 11.47
C TRP A 29 15.07 -1.50 12.78
N SER A 30 15.50 -2.31 13.74
CA SER A 30 16.14 -1.89 14.97
C SER A 30 17.37 -1.02 14.72
N GLU A 31 18.26 -1.35 13.77
CA GLU A 31 19.48 -0.55 13.53
C GLU A 31 19.20 0.78 12.81
N VAL A 32 18.26 0.78 11.86
CA VAL A 32 17.95 1.98 11.05
C VAL A 32 17.05 2.93 11.81
N CYS A 33 16.09 2.41 12.57
CA CYS A 33 15.09 3.18 13.29
C CYS A 33 15.38 3.28 14.80
N SER A 34 16.55 2.86 15.27
CA SER A 34 16.97 3.01 16.67
C SER A 34 17.07 4.45 17.14
N ASN A 35 17.37 5.38 16.22
CA ASN A 35 17.53 6.79 16.53
C ASN A 35 17.30 7.67 15.30
N GLU A 36 17.05 8.95 15.56
CA GLU A 36 16.78 9.97 14.54
C GLU A 36 17.92 10.10 13.52
N THR A 37 19.18 10.03 13.97
CA THR A 37 20.36 10.19 13.11
C THR A 37 20.43 9.11 12.03
N ASN A 38 20.16 7.86 12.38
CA ASN A 38 20.16 6.74 11.43
C ASN A 38 19.01 6.87 10.42
N ILE A 39 17.81 7.26 10.88
CA ILE A 39 16.68 7.52 10.00
C ILE A 39 16.98 8.68 9.05
N ALA A 40 17.55 9.78 9.55
CA ALA A 40 17.88 10.96 8.75
C ALA A 40 18.87 10.66 7.62
N LYS A 41 19.92 9.86 7.92
CA LYS A 41 20.85 9.34 6.91
C LYS A 41 20.11 8.48 5.89
N TYR A 42 19.22 7.62 6.34
CA TYR A 42 18.48 6.71 5.49
C TYR A 42 17.49 7.41 4.54
N VAL A 43 16.81 8.45 5.00
CA VAL A 43 15.87 9.23 4.18
C VAL A 43 16.53 10.40 3.46
N GLN A 44 17.87 10.49 3.47
CA GLN A 44 18.60 11.50 2.72
C GLN A 44 18.27 11.39 1.22
N GLY A 45 17.95 12.52 0.58
CA GLY A 45 17.56 12.55 -0.83
C GLY A 45 16.09 12.20 -1.11
N PHE A 46 15.29 11.86 -0.08
CA PHE A 46 13.83 11.79 -0.23
C PHE A 46 13.22 13.20 -0.10
N THR A 47 12.17 13.47 -0.87
CA THR A 47 11.34 14.66 -0.66
C THR A 47 10.66 14.58 0.71
N ASP A 48 10.50 15.73 1.36
CA ASP A 48 9.95 15.86 2.72
C ASP A 48 10.70 15.03 3.78
N ASN A 49 12.03 14.89 3.63
CA ASN A 49 12.86 14.07 4.50
C ASN A 49 12.62 14.33 6.00
N ARG A 50 12.54 15.59 6.46
CA ARG A 50 12.28 15.92 7.88
C ARG A 50 10.96 15.32 8.39
N LYS A 51 9.88 15.43 7.60
CA LYS A 51 8.57 14.83 7.96
C LYS A 51 8.65 13.30 7.95
N LYS A 52 9.39 12.72 7.00
CA LYS A 52 9.59 11.27 6.92
C LYS A 52 10.40 10.74 8.10
N VAL A 53 11.38 11.48 8.60
CA VAL A 53 12.09 11.13 9.84
C VAL A 53 11.10 11.01 10.99
N GLN A 54 10.28 12.05 11.20
CA GLN A 54 9.27 12.07 12.26
C GLN A 54 8.27 10.90 12.12
N PHE A 55 7.72 10.67 10.93
CA PHE A 55 6.77 9.56 10.71
C PHE A 55 7.39 8.18 10.93
N LEU A 56 8.67 8.01 10.59
CA LEU A 56 9.36 6.74 10.83
C LEU A 56 9.67 6.52 12.31
N LEU A 57 10.02 7.58 13.05
CA LEU A 57 10.20 7.51 14.50
C LEU A 57 8.89 7.14 15.21
N GLU A 58 7.80 7.86 14.92
CA GLU A 58 6.50 7.60 15.53
C GLU A 58 5.96 6.21 15.16
N ALA A 59 6.18 5.76 13.91
CA ALA A 59 5.83 4.40 13.52
C ALA A 59 6.71 3.34 14.19
N PHE A 60 7.99 3.61 14.41
CA PHE A 60 8.88 2.71 15.14
C PHE A 60 8.43 2.56 16.59
N GLU A 61 8.13 3.67 17.26
CA GLU A 61 7.61 3.69 18.63
C GLU A 61 6.28 2.90 18.72
N TRP A 62 5.33 3.20 17.84
CA TRP A 62 4.04 2.49 17.81
C TRP A 62 4.22 0.98 17.58
N LEU A 63 5.12 0.58 16.69
CA LEU A 63 5.42 -0.83 16.39
C LEU A 63 6.28 -1.53 17.46
N SER A 64 6.90 -0.76 18.36
CA SER A 64 7.68 -1.31 19.48
C SER A 64 6.78 -1.71 20.66
N ASP A 65 5.54 -1.23 20.68
CA ASP A 65 4.52 -1.68 21.63
C ASP A 65 3.99 -3.08 21.26
N GLU A 66 4.21 -4.05 22.14
CA GLU A 66 3.76 -5.43 21.97
C GLU A 66 2.23 -5.54 21.82
N THR A 67 1.48 -4.65 22.46
CA THR A 67 0.02 -4.58 22.37
C THR A 67 -0.42 -4.31 20.92
N ASN A 68 0.29 -3.43 20.24
CA ASN A 68 0.00 -3.10 18.84
C ASN A 68 0.36 -4.26 17.90
N TRP A 69 1.46 -4.96 18.17
CA TRP A 69 1.76 -6.22 17.46
C TRP A 69 0.71 -7.30 17.69
N HIS A 70 0.18 -7.41 18.91
CA HIS A 70 -0.90 -8.32 19.22
C HIS A 70 -2.16 -7.98 18.41
N ARG A 71 -2.53 -6.70 18.31
CA ARG A 71 -3.64 -6.22 17.47
C ARG A 71 -3.43 -6.58 15.99
N ILE A 72 -2.21 -6.38 15.45
CA ILE A 72 -1.88 -6.77 14.07
C ILE A 72 -2.05 -8.28 13.87
N LYS A 73 -1.48 -9.10 14.77
CA LYS A 73 -1.59 -10.57 14.70
C LYS A 73 -3.04 -11.04 14.84
N LEU A 74 -3.85 -10.36 15.64
CA LEU A 74 -5.28 -10.66 15.76
C LEU A 74 -6.00 -10.45 14.42
N TYR A 75 -5.78 -9.33 13.75
CA TYR A 75 -6.37 -9.11 12.42
C TYR A 75 -5.84 -10.07 11.37
N GLN A 76 -4.54 -10.39 11.39
CA GLN A 76 -3.96 -11.42 10.54
C GLN A 76 -4.71 -12.75 10.70
N ARG A 77 -4.94 -13.20 11.94
CA ARG A 77 -5.70 -14.42 12.22
C ARG A 77 -7.14 -14.34 11.74
N LYS A 78 -7.82 -13.21 11.96
CA LYS A 78 -9.20 -12.98 11.49
C LYS A 78 -9.31 -13.03 9.96
N ILE A 79 -8.32 -12.48 9.25
CA ILE A 79 -8.27 -12.54 7.79
C ILE A 79 -8.13 -13.99 7.34
N LEU A 80 -7.21 -14.74 7.96
CA LEU A 80 -6.92 -16.13 7.60
C LEU A 80 -8.04 -17.11 8.01
N SER A 81 -8.92 -16.74 8.93
CA SER A 81 -10.06 -17.56 9.34
C SER A 81 -11.27 -17.45 8.40
N VAL A 82 -11.23 -16.55 7.42
CA VAL A 82 -12.34 -16.31 6.48
C VAL A 82 -11.87 -16.62 5.07
N ASP A 83 -12.62 -17.47 4.39
CA ASP A 83 -12.31 -17.86 3.01
C ASP A 83 -12.27 -16.62 2.09
N VAL A 84 -11.39 -16.66 1.10
CA VAL A 84 -11.23 -15.57 0.13
C VAL A 84 -12.52 -15.29 -0.64
N ASP A 85 -13.35 -16.31 -0.87
CA ASP A 85 -14.59 -16.20 -1.63
C ASP A 85 -15.77 -15.67 -0.80
N GLN A 86 -15.63 -15.62 0.53
CA GLN A 86 -16.57 -14.92 1.43
C GLN A 86 -16.36 -13.41 1.37
N ARG A 87 -16.52 -12.84 0.16
CA ARG A 87 -16.20 -11.45 -0.21
C ARG A 87 -16.61 -10.42 0.84
N GLU A 88 -17.87 -10.42 1.27
CA GLU A 88 -18.41 -9.36 2.15
C GLU A 88 -17.76 -9.38 3.53
N GLU A 89 -17.64 -10.56 4.12
CA GLU A 89 -16.97 -10.75 5.40
C GLU A 89 -15.47 -10.44 5.29
N ARG A 90 -14.83 -10.97 4.24
CA ARG A 90 -13.41 -10.77 3.97
C ARG A 90 -13.06 -9.30 3.79
N LEU A 91 -13.82 -8.57 2.97
CA LEU A 91 -13.66 -7.14 2.72
C LEU A 91 -13.82 -6.32 4.01
N LYS A 92 -14.81 -6.65 4.85
CA LYS A 92 -15.02 -5.97 6.14
C LYS A 92 -13.83 -6.15 7.09
N ILE A 93 -13.27 -7.36 7.17
CA ILE A 93 -12.10 -7.65 8.02
C ILE A 93 -10.86 -6.94 7.48
N GLU A 94 -10.61 -7.00 6.17
CA GLU A 94 -9.47 -6.33 5.54
C GLU A 94 -9.52 -4.81 5.73
N ARG A 95 -10.69 -4.17 5.56
CA ARG A 95 -10.88 -2.74 5.85
C ARG A 95 -10.57 -2.41 7.31
N SER A 96 -11.06 -3.22 8.23
CA SER A 96 -10.83 -3.03 9.68
C SER A 96 -9.35 -3.17 10.03
N ALA A 97 -8.67 -4.16 9.44
CA ALA A 97 -7.24 -4.35 9.58
C ALA A 97 -6.45 -3.16 9.00
N ALA A 98 -6.88 -2.61 7.87
CA ALA A 98 -6.25 -1.43 7.29
C ALA A 98 -6.51 -0.15 8.12
N LYS A 99 -7.69 -0.02 8.74
CA LYS A 99 -8.02 1.10 9.64
C LYS A 99 -7.18 1.08 10.92
N LEU A 100 -6.85 -0.09 11.46
CA LEU A 100 -5.92 -0.21 12.61
C LEU A 100 -4.61 0.54 12.36
N LEU A 101 -4.06 0.45 11.15
CA LEU A 101 -2.76 1.06 10.85
C LEU A 101 -2.85 2.56 10.57
N THR A 102 -4.05 3.12 10.38
CA THR A 102 -4.22 4.57 10.20
C THR A 102 -4.07 5.35 11.49
N ASP A 103 -4.03 4.67 12.64
CA ASP A 103 -3.66 5.25 13.93
C ASP A 103 -2.18 5.70 13.94
N ILE A 104 -1.35 5.14 13.07
CA ILE A 104 0.06 5.50 12.94
C ILE A 104 0.20 6.75 12.07
N ARG A 105 0.76 7.82 12.63
CA ARG A 105 0.97 9.06 11.88
C ARG A 105 1.83 8.82 10.64
N GLY A 106 1.41 9.38 9.52
CA GLY A 106 2.07 9.19 8.22
C GLY A 106 1.64 7.91 7.48
N ILE A 107 0.83 7.04 8.09
CA ILE A 107 0.17 5.91 7.42
C ILE A 107 -1.27 6.29 7.09
N GLY A 108 -1.48 6.82 5.88
CA GLY A 108 -2.82 7.06 5.35
C GLY A 108 -3.49 5.80 4.78
N PRO A 109 -4.76 5.90 4.30
CA PRO A 109 -5.52 4.77 3.76
C PRO A 109 -4.76 3.95 2.72
N LYS A 110 -4.11 4.60 1.75
CA LYS A 110 -3.25 3.92 0.76
C LYS A 110 -2.15 3.07 1.43
N GLN A 111 -1.48 3.63 2.43
CA GLN A 111 -0.32 2.98 3.03
C GLN A 111 -0.69 1.81 3.93
N SER A 112 -1.86 1.87 4.57
CA SER A 112 -2.36 0.74 5.32
C SER A 112 -2.78 -0.43 4.43
N ARG A 113 -3.42 -0.18 3.28
CA ARG A 113 -3.73 -1.26 2.31
C ARG A 113 -2.46 -1.87 1.73
N ASN A 114 -1.49 -1.04 1.34
CA ASN A 114 -0.16 -1.51 0.92
C ASN A 114 0.43 -2.47 1.95
N PHE A 115 0.42 -2.11 3.25
CA PHE A 115 1.01 -2.94 4.30
C PHE A 115 0.44 -4.37 4.33
N TRP A 116 -0.88 -4.53 4.22
CA TRP A 116 -1.53 -5.83 4.27
C TRP A 116 -1.39 -6.61 2.97
N GLN A 117 -1.50 -5.93 1.84
CA GLN A 117 -1.38 -6.53 0.51
C GLN A 117 0.04 -7.05 0.24
N TYR A 118 1.09 -6.29 0.58
CA TYR A 118 2.49 -6.74 0.44
C TYR A 118 2.80 -8.00 1.26
N ARG A 119 1.98 -8.33 2.26
CA ARG A 119 2.12 -9.53 3.08
C ARG A 119 1.21 -10.68 2.64
N GLY A 120 0.46 -10.51 1.55
CA GLY A 120 -0.47 -11.52 1.04
C GLY A 120 -1.77 -11.67 1.84
N TYR A 121 -2.06 -10.76 2.77
CA TYR A 121 -3.27 -10.85 3.61
C TYR A 121 -4.48 -10.14 2.98
N SER A 122 -4.26 -9.18 2.09
CA SER A 122 -5.32 -8.40 1.47
C SER A 122 -5.55 -8.77 0.02
N VAL A 123 -6.77 -9.19 -0.31
CA VAL A 123 -7.17 -9.54 -1.69
C VAL A 123 -8.31 -8.66 -2.22
N TRP A 124 -9.17 -8.17 -1.32
CA TRP A 124 -10.34 -7.37 -1.65
C TRP A 124 -10.14 -5.88 -1.38
N THR A 125 -9.25 -5.52 -0.43
CA THR A 125 -8.80 -4.13 -0.28
C THR A 125 -7.49 -3.89 -1.02
N ILE A 126 -7.39 -2.77 -1.72
CA ILE A 126 -6.20 -2.39 -2.49
C ILE A 126 -5.81 -0.93 -2.26
N PRO A 127 -4.54 -0.57 -2.46
CA PRO A 127 -4.10 0.81 -2.41
C PRO A 127 -4.66 1.60 -3.60
N LEU A 128 -5.70 2.39 -3.35
CA LEU A 128 -6.19 3.37 -4.33
C LEU A 128 -5.15 4.49 -4.52
N ASP A 129 -4.43 4.44 -5.63
CA ASP A 129 -3.53 5.50 -6.04
C ASP A 129 -3.87 6.05 -7.43
N SER A 130 -3.09 7.05 -7.87
CA SER A 130 -3.34 7.74 -9.13
C SER A 130 -3.35 6.80 -10.34
N ARG A 131 -2.69 5.63 -10.27
CA ARG A 131 -2.68 4.65 -11.37
C ARG A 131 -4.00 3.90 -11.41
N VAL A 132 -4.45 3.39 -10.27
CA VAL A 132 -5.77 2.77 -10.11
C VAL A 132 -6.85 3.75 -10.60
N GLN A 133 -6.79 5.00 -10.14
CA GLN A 133 -7.69 6.07 -10.57
C GLN A 133 -7.64 6.30 -12.09
N LYS A 134 -6.45 6.39 -12.68
CA LYS A 134 -6.27 6.62 -14.12
C LYS A 134 -6.90 5.50 -14.95
N ILE A 135 -6.72 4.24 -14.56
CA ILE A 135 -7.28 3.12 -15.30
C ILE A 135 -8.79 3.10 -15.20
N ILE A 136 -9.34 3.32 -14.01
CA ILE A 136 -10.79 3.36 -13.84
C ILE A 136 -11.42 4.46 -14.70
N THR A 137 -10.83 5.66 -14.72
CA THR A 137 -11.37 6.78 -15.51
C THR A 137 -11.18 6.62 -17.01
N GLN A 138 -10.11 5.94 -17.44
CA GLN A 138 -9.80 5.74 -18.86
C GLN A 138 -10.34 4.44 -19.44
N ALA A 139 -10.77 3.50 -18.60
CA ALA A 139 -11.24 2.23 -19.09
C ALA A 139 -12.59 2.40 -19.80
N PRO A 140 -12.80 1.71 -20.93
CA PRO A 140 -14.02 1.81 -21.74
C PRO A 140 -15.25 1.17 -21.06
N PHE A 141 -15.16 0.84 -19.77
CA PHE A 141 -16.19 0.15 -19.01
C PHE A 141 -17.34 1.08 -18.56
N GLY A 142 -17.29 2.38 -18.87
CA GLY A 142 -18.32 3.34 -18.45
C GLY A 142 -18.42 3.48 -16.93
N ILE A 143 -17.38 3.11 -16.20
CA ILE A 143 -17.36 3.11 -14.74
C ILE A 143 -16.96 4.51 -14.29
N ASN A 144 -17.97 5.32 -14.01
CA ASN A 144 -17.75 6.62 -13.39
C ASN A 144 -17.65 6.41 -11.87
N LEU A 145 -16.48 5.98 -11.38
CA LEU A 145 -16.24 6.02 -9.94
C LEU A 145 -16.15 7.50 -9.55
N ASP A 146 -17.07 7.92 -8.68
CA ASP A 146 -17.04 9.24 -8.11
C ASP A 146 -15.92 9.30 -7.06
N PHE A 147 -14.73 9.68 -7.51
CA PHE A 147 -13.55 9.82 -6.64
C PHE A 147 -13.69 10.93 -5.58
N LYS A 148 -14.80 11.69 -5.57
CA LYS A 148 -15.14 12.58 -4.45
C LYS A 148 -15.75 11.82 -3.27
N ARG A 149 -16.20 10.59 -3.47
CA ARG A 149 -16.68 9.71 -2.39
C ARG A 149 -15.52 9.22 -1.54
N ASP A 150 -15.84 8.76 -0.35
CA ASP A 150 -14.85 8.20 0.56
C ASP A 150 -14.17 6.95 -0.02
N TYR A 151 -13.01 6.63 0.56
CA TYR A 151 -12.14 5.54 0.13
C TYR A 151 -12.86 4.17 0.15
N GLU A 152 -13.71 3.93 1.15
CA GLU A 152 -14.39 2.65 1.32
C GLU A 152 -15.45 2.44 0.25
N THR A 153 -16.15 3.50 -0.16
CA THR A 153 -17.11 3.45 -1.26
C THR A 153 -16.44 3.06 -2.58
N ILE A 154 -15.26 3.62 -2.87
CA ILE A 154 -14.50 3.28 -4.07
C ILE A 154 -14.01 1.82 -4.01
N GLU A 155 -13.51 1.39 -2.84
CA GLU A 155 -13.14 -0.02 -2.62
C GLU A 155 -14.34 -0.96 -2.86
N GLU A 156 -15.54 -0.59 -2.44
CA GLU A 156 -16.74 -1.42 -2.61
C GLU A 156 -17.10 -1.58 -4.10
N GLN A 157 -17.08 -0.47 -4.83
CA GLN A 157 -17.37 -0.47 -6.26
C GLN A 157 -16.35 -1.30 -7.04
N LEU A 158 -15.06 -1.23 -6.66
CA LEU A 158 -14.01 -2.05 -7.26
C LEU A 158 -14.13 -3.54 -6.91
N ALA A 159 -14.44 -3.86 -5.65
CA ALA A 159 -14.68 -5.22 -5.21
C ALA A 159 -15.87 -5.84 -5.95
N LEU A 160 -16.97 -5.09 -6.13
CA LEU A 160 -18.13 -5.53 -6.90
C LEU A 160 -17.79 -5.75 -8.38
N LEU A 161 -17.03 -4.84 -8.99
CA LEU A 161 -16.58 -4.99 -10.37
C LEU A 161 -15.74 -6.25 -10.56
N CYS A 162 -14.73 -6.44 -9.71
CA CYS A 162 -13.82 -7.59 -9.78
C CYS A 162 -14.58 -8.90 -9.56
N SER A 163 -15.50 -8.92 -8.59
CA SER A 163 -16.37 -10.08 -8.34
C SER A 163 -17.19 -10.45 -9.57
N LYS A 164 -17.82 -9.48 -10.26
CA LYS A 164 -18.54 -9.72 -11.52
C LYS A 164 -17.63 -10.26 -12.63
N ALA A 165 -16.38 -9.80 -12.66
CA ALA A 165 -15.35 -10.25 -13.59
C ALA A 165 -14.65 -11.56 -13.14
N LYS A 166 -15.13 -12.21 -12.06
CA LYS A 166 -14.55 -13.44 -11.49
C LYS A 166 -13.05 -13.31 -11.17
N THR A 167 -12.66 -12.16 -10.62
CA THR A 167 -11.30 -11.86 -10.18
C THR A 167 -11.31 -11.10 -8.85
N TYR A 168 -10.15 -10.90 -8.26
CA TYR A 168 -9.96 -10.17 -7.01
C TYR A 168 -9.33 -8.80 -7.29
N PRO A 169 -9.67 -7.73 -6.56
CA PRO A 169 -9.06 -6.41 -6.70
C PRO A 169 -7.53 -6.38 -6.67
N CYS A 170 -6.89 -7.27 -5.91
CA CYS A 170 -5.42 -7.36 -5.86
C CYS A 170 -4.79 -7.77 -7.19
N MET A 171 -5.50 -8.49 -8.06
CA MET A 171 -5.00 -8.98 -9.34
C MET A 171 -4.81 -7.85 -10.37
N PRO A 172 -5.81 -7.01 -10.69
CA PRO A 172 -5.60 -5.87 -11.56
C PRO A 172 -4.59 -4.91 -10.95
N ASP A 173 -4.62 -4.63 -9.64
CA ASP A 173 -3.63 -3.77 -8.96
C ASP A 173 -2.18 -4.24 -9.20
N ALA A 174 -1.92 -5.54 -9.04
CA ALA A 174 -0.63 -6.14 -9.38
C ALA A 174 -0.32 -6.01 -10.89
N SER A 175 -1.29 -6.27 -11.75
CA SER A 175 -1.15 -6.21 -13.21
C SER A 175 -0.91 -4.79 -13.74
N LEU A 176 -1.25 -3.74 -12.98
CA LEU A 176 -1.07 -2.35 -13.43
C LEU A 176 0.40 -1.99 -13.62
N PHE A 177 1.28 -2.59 -12.82
CA PHE A 177 2.71 -2.41 -12.96
C PHE A 177 3.23 -2.96 -14.29
N ASP A 178 2.68 -4.09 -14.74
CA ASP A 178 3.03 -4.72 -16.01
C ASP A 178 2.41 -3.98 -17.20
N LEU A 179 1.14 -3.54 -17.09
CA LEU A 179 0.46 -2.81 -18.16
C LEU A 179 1.16 -1.47 -18.47
N GLU A 180 1.59 -0.73 -17.44
CA GLU A 180 2.33 0.52 -17.64
C GLU A 180 3.66 0.27 -18.35
N ALA A 181 4.39 -0.79 -17.97
CA ALA A 181 5.64 -1.19 -18.61
C ALA A 181 5.41 -1.61 -20.08
N MET A 182 4.36 -2.39 -20.35
CA MET A 182 4.01 -2.83 -21.70
C MET A 182 3.59 -1.67 -22.61
N VAL A 183 2.80 -0.72 -22.09
CA VAL A 183 2.40 0.48 -22.86
C VAL A 183 3.61 1.32 -23.21
N ARG A 184 4.53 1.57 -22.27
CA ARG A 184 5.78 2.32 -22.50
C ARG A 184 6.64 1.64 -23.57
N ALA A 185 6.81 0.32 -23.47
CA ALA A 185 7.55 -0.46 -24.46
C ALA A 185 6.95 -0.35 -25.87
N LYS A 186 5.60 -0.36 -25.99
CA LYS A 186 4.92 -0.19 -27.29
C LYS A 186 5.06 1.20 -27.90
N VAL A 187 5.25 2.25 -27.10
CA VAL A 187 5.42 3.63 -27.59
C VAL A 187 6.89 4.08 -27.62
N GLY A 188 7.84 3.16 -27.45
CA GLY A 188 9.28 3.46 -27.49
C GLY A 188 9.78 4.32 -26.33
N LEU A 189 9.02 4.40 -25.23
CA LEU A 189 9.46 5.09 -24.02
C LEU A 189 10.21 4.10 -23.10
N PRO A 190 11.29 4.55 -22.43
CA PRO A 190 11.98 3.70 -21.48
C PRO A 190 11.04 3.28 -20.32
N PRO A 191 11.22 2.07 -19.76
CA PRO A 191 10.43 1.57 -18.64
C PRO A 191 10.47 2.48 -17.41
#